data_AF-A0A2V6NXC0-F1
#
_entry.id   AF-A0A2V6NXC0-F1
#
_cell.length_a   1.000
_cell.length_b   1.000
_cell.length_c   1.000
_cell.angle_alpha   90.00
_cell.angle_beta   90.00
_cell.angle_gamma   90.00
#
_symmetry.space_group_name_H-M   'P 1'
#
loop_
_entity.id
_entity.type
_entity.pdbx_description
1 polymer ?
#
loop_
_entity_poly.entity_id
_entity_poly.type
_entity_poly.pdbx_seq_one_letter_code
_entity_poly.pdbx_strand_id
1 'polypeptide(L)' 'MTDTPPEIKRMVREKLMALSGEVRFIMGAQMFDSACEMVKASLPPGLSETEQRRQLFKRLYRKEIEIAD' A
#
# COMPACT_ATOMS: atom_id res chain seq x y z
N MET A 1 -2.07 -13.16 -0.26
CA MET A 1 -1.15 -14.15 -0.88
C MET A 1 -1.48 -15.57 -0.43
N THR A 2 -2.75 -15.98 -0.52
CA THR A 2 -3.15 -17.39 -0.30
C THR A 2 -2.94 -18.22 -1.56
N ASP A 3 -3.05 -17.59 -2.73
CA ASP A 3 -2.82 -18.17 -4.06
C ASP A 3 -1.35 -18.12 -4.50
N THR A 4 -0.43 -18.40 -3.58
CA THR A 4 1.02 -18.44 -3.89
C THR A 4 1.60 -19.70 -3.27
N PRO A 5 2.19 -20.61 -4.06
CA PRO A 5 2.77 -21.84 -3.54
C PRO A 5 3.84 -21.58 -2.46
N PRO A 6 3.97 -22.45 -1.43
CA PRO A 6 4.90 -22.25 -0.32
C PRO A 6 6.35 -22.05 -0.74
N GLU A 7 6.81 -22.77 -1.76
CA GLU A 7 8.16 -22.69 -2.30
C GLU A 7 8.46 -21.32 -2.91
N ILE A 8 7.47 -20.69 -3.57
CA ILE A 8 7.61 -19.34 -4.11
C ILE A 8 7.67 -18.31 -2.98
N LYS A 9 6.82 -18.46 -1.95
CA LYS A 9 6.87 -17.59 -0.76
C LYS A 9 8.25 -17.65 -0.08
N ARG A 10 8.82 -18.86 0.05
CA ARG A 10 10.15 -19.07 0.61
C ARG A 10 11.22 -18.40 -0.25
N MET A 11 11.22 -18.65 -1.56
CA MET A 11 12.17 -18.04 -2.50
C MET A 11 12.15 -16.50 -2.44
N VAL A 12 10.95 -15.90 -2.45
CA VAL A 12 10.81 -14.43 -2.37
C VAL A 12 11.35 -13.92 -1.04
N ARG A 13 11.04 -14.60 0.07
CA ARG A 13 11.56 -14.23 1.40
C ARG A 13 13.08 -14.30 1.44
N GLU A 14 13.69 -15.38 0.95
CA GLU A 14 15.15 -15.55 0.93
C GLU A 14 15.82 -14.44 0.14
N LYS A 15 15.31 -14.11 -1.06
CA LYS A 15 15.84 -13.02 -1.89
C LYS A 15 15.71 -11.66 -1.21
N LEU A 16 14.57 -11.37 -0.57
CA LEU A 16 14.39 -10.14 0.19
C LEU A 16 15.35 -10.06 1.38
N MET A 17 15.54 -11.16 2.11
CA MET A 17 16.40 -11.18 3.29
C MET A 17 17.89 -11.10 2.98
N ALA A 18 18.30 -11.45 1.75
CA ALA A 18 19.65 -11.24 1.25
C ALA A 18 19.99 -9.76 0.97
N LEU A 19 19.00 -8.88 0.89
CA LEU A 19 19.20 -7.43 0.75
C LEU A 19 19.53 -6.79 2.10
N SER A 20 20.23 -5.66 2.07
CA SER A 20 20.49 -4.86 3.27
C SER A 20 19.21 -4.29 3.87
N GLY A 21 19.27 -3.92 5.15
CA GLY A 21 18.12 -3.33 5.84
C GLY A 21 17.62 -2.04 5.19
N GLU A 22 18.56 -1.19 4.75
CA GLU A 22 18.32 0.09 4.10
C GLU A 22 17.58 -0.10 2.77
N VAL A 23 18.04 -1.06 1.94
CA VAL A 23 17.39 -1.37 0.66
C VAL A 23 15.96 -1.85 0.90
N ARG A 24 15.74 -2.75 1.87
CA ARG A 24 14.40 -3.22 2.21
C ARG A 24 13.48 -2.09 2.68
N PHE A 25 14.02 -1.15 3.46
CA PHE A 25 13.26 0.01 3.94
C PHE A 25 12.80 0.91 2.78
N ILE A 26 13.71 1.26 1.88
CA ILE A 26 13.41 2.07 0.70
C ILE A 26 12.36 1.37 -0.18
N MET A 27 12.53 0.06 -0.43
CA MET A 27 11.54 -0.72 -1.19
C MET A 27 10.16 -0.65 -0.54
N GLY A 28 10.08 -0.84 0.78
CA GLY A 28 8.81 -0.77 1.51
C GLY A 28 8.14 0.59 1.41
N ALA A 29 8.90 1.68 1.54
CA ALA A 29 8.40 3.05 1.38
C ALA A 29 7.86 3.29 -0.05
N GLN A 30 8.64 2.93 -1.06
CA GLN A 30 8.25 3.08 -2.47
C GLN A 30 7.02 2.25 -2.84
N MET A 31 6.88 1.04 -2.25
CA MET A 31 5.69 0.20 -2.44
C MET A 31 4.44 0.88 -1.88
N PHE A 32 4.54 1.57 -0.75
CA PHE A 32 3.41 2.30 -0.17
C PHE A 32 3.02 3.51 -1.02
N ASP A 33 4.00 4.27 -1.50
CA ASP A 33 3.76 5.40 -2.41
C ASP A 33 3.07 4.93 -3.69
N SER A 34 3.57 3.83 -4.27
CA SER A 34 2.97 3.21 -5.46
C SER A 34 1.53 2.77 -5.20
N ALA A 35 1.24 2.16 -4.04
CA ALA A 35 -0.11 1.79 -3.66
C ALA A 35 -1.03 3.02 -3.52
N CYS A 36 -0.52 4.12 -2.97
CA CYS A 36 -1.27 5.37 -2.87
C CYS A 36 -1.62 5.92 -4.26
N GLU A 37 -0.66 5.96 -5.18
CA GLU A 37 -0.88 6.44 -6.55
C GLU A 37 -1.89 5.57 -7.31
N MET A 38 -1.80 4.25 -7.18
CA MET A 38 -2.78 3.34 -7.77
C MET A 38 -4.20 3.58 -7.23
N VAL A 39 -4.35 3.79 -5.92
CA VAL A 39 -5.66 4.09 -5.32
C VAL A 39 -6.17 5.44 -5.81
N LYS A 40 -5.35 6.49 -5.79
CA LYS A 40 -5.73 7.83 -6.28
C LYS A 40 -6.20 7.78 -7.72
N ALA A 41 -5.47 7.08 -8.59
CA ALA A 41 -5.84 6.91 -10.00
C ALA A 41 -7.18 6.19 -10.21
N SER A 42 -7.62 5.38 -9.24
CA SER A 42 -8.91 4.68 -9.26
C SER A 42 -10.09 5.52 -8.72
N LEU A 43 -9.84 6.70 -8.14
CA LEU A 43 -10.88 7.52 -7.54
C LEU A 43 -11.72 8.24 -8.60
N PRO A 44 -13.01 8.53 -8.30
CA PRO A 44 -13.83 9.40 -9.15
C PRO A 44 -13.17 10.77 -9.37
N PRO A 45 -13.29 11.35 -10.58
CA PRO A 45 -12.80 12.70 -10.84
C PRO A 45 -13.63 13.74 -10.06
N GLY A 46 -13.04 14.92 -9.81
CA GLY A 46 -13.75 16.07 -9.22
C GLY A 46 -13.86 16.07 -7.69
N LEU A 47 -13.25 15.11 -7.00
CA LEU A 47 -13.19 15.09 -5.53
C LEU A 47 -12.29 16.22 -5.00
N SER A 48 -12.70 16.86 -3.91
CA SER A 48 -11.82 17.75 -3.15
C SER A 48 -10.65 16.98 -2.55
N GLU A 49 -9.57 17.67 -2.19
CA GLU A 49 -8.40 17.04 -1.57
C GLU A 49 -8.76 16.30 -0.27
N THR A 50 -9.64 16.86 0.55
CA THR A 50 -10.11 16.23 1.79
C THR A 50 -10.86 14.92 1.50
N GLU A 51 -11.72 14.91 0.50
CA GLU A 51 -12.45 13.70 0.11
C GLU A 51 -11.52 12.65 -0.49
N GLN A 52 -10.55 13.05 -1.32
CA GLN A 52 -9.52 12.15 -1.83
C GLN A 52 -8.74 11.49 -0.69
N ARG A 53 -8.32 12.26 0.33
CA ARG A 53 -7.61 11.74 1.51
C ARG A 53 -8.48 10.77 2.32
N ARG A 54 -9.77 11.07 2.52
CA ARG A 54 -10.72 10.15 3.18
C ARG A 54 -10.89 8.85 2.40
N GLN A 55 -11.05 8.93 1.08
CA GLN A 55 -11.18 7.74 0.22
C GLN A 55 -9.90 6.91 0.22
N LEU A 56 -8.73 7.56 0.14
CA LEU A 56 -7.44 6.88 0.22
C LEU A 56 -7.29 6.10 1.53
N PHE A 57 -7.60 6.74 2.67
CA PHE A 57 -7.58 6.08 3.98
C PHE A 57 -8.55 4.90 4.04
N LYS A 58 -9.80 5.10 3.58
CA LYS A 58 -10.82 4.05 3.55
C LYS A 58 -10.39 2.84 2.72
N ARG A 59 -9.77 3.06 1.56
CA ARG A 59 -9.33 1.97 0.67
C ARG A 59 -8.12 1.21 1.22
N LEU A 60 -7.14 1.91 1.77
CA LEU A 60 -5.91 1.28 2.29
C LEU A 60 -6.14 0.54 3.61
N TYR A 61 -6.90 1.14 4.53
CA TYR A 61 -7.05 0.61 5.89
C TYR A 61 -8.40 -0.07 6.16
N ARG A 62 -9.35 0.03 5.21
CA ARG A 62 -10.74 -0.47 5.38
C ARG A 62 -11.42 0.10 6.64
N LYS A 63 -11.10 1.34 6.96
CA LYS A 63 -11.64 2.10 8.10
C LYS A 63 -12.09 3.46 7.63
N GLU A 64 -13.04 4.06 8.34
CA GLU A 64 -13.48 5.42 8.07
C GLU A 64 -12.91 6.36 9.15
N ILE A 65 -12.66 7.61 8.76
CA ILE A 65 -12.30 8.67 9.70
C ILE A 65 -13.60 9.33 10.13
N GLU A 66 -14.03 9.07 11.35
CA GLU A 66 -15.06 9.85 12.02
C GLU A 66 -14.42 11.17 12.45
N ILE A 67 -14.99 12.29 12.00
CA ILE A 67 -14.61 13.62 12.51
C ILE A 67 -15.72 14.02 13.46
N ALA A 68 -15.37 14.30 14.72
CA ALA A 68 -16.27 14.97 15.64
C ALA A 68 -16.44 16.43 15.18
N ASP A 69 -17.70 16.89 15.13
CA ASP A 69 -18.07 18.25 14.74
C ASP A 69 -17.35 19.34 15.56
#